data_AF-A0A2T0LQB6-F1
#
_entry.id   AF-A0A2T0LQB6-F1
#
_cell.length_a   1.000
_cell.length_b   1.000
_cell.length_c   1.000
_cell.angle_alpha   90.00
_cell.angle_beta   90.00
_cell.angle_gamma   90.00
#
_symmetry.space_group_name_H-M   'P 1'
#
loop_
_entity.id
_entity.type
_entity.pdbx_description
1 polymer ?
#
loop_
_entity_poly.entity_id
_entity_poly.type
_entity_poly.pdbx_seq_one_letter_code
_entity_poly.pdbx_strand_id
1 'polypeptide(L)'
;MRHIARVHSWTVAAGADPSGENVRAGTPPDDWDALLAWWEEQREALRKMFTAGPDAPAWLSFGNYTRTVGSWARRQAHEAAIHRIDAELARGGGTVQFDPAFAGDGIDELLAMLVWGRRDWSAFAADGTVLVHAEDIGRLWTLRLLPGKAPRLADTEQPFEPDVTVEGSADAVYRAVWRRPSAASVTGDAALLEPLAAP
;
A
#
# COMPACT_ATOMS: atom_id res chain seq x y z
N MET A 1 -14.11 -9.60 1.04
CA MET A 1 -15.10 -8.91 1.89
C MET A 1 -14.67 -8.81 3.35
N ARG A 2 -14.45 -9.92 4.07
CA ARG A 2 -14.07 -9.91 5.49
C ARG A 2 -12.91 -8.95 5.84
N HIS A 3 -11.83 -9.04 5.06
CA HIS A 3 -10.65 -8.18 5.24
C HIS A 3 -10.98 -6.69 5.06
N ILE A 4 -11.62 -6.31 3.94
CA ILE A 4 -12.01 -4.91 3.67
C ILE A 4 -12.91 -4.35 4.77
N ALA A 5 -13.92 -5.11 5.21
CA ALA A 5 -14.83 -4.68 6.28
C ALA A 5 -14.07 -4.42 7.59
N ARG A 6 -13.13 -5.30 7.93
CA ARG A 6 -12.23 -5.13 9.08
C ARG A 6 -11.39 -3.87 8.95
N VAL A 7 -10.81 -3.61 7.79
CA VAL A 7 -10.01 -2.40 7.54
C VAL A 7 -10.86 -1.14 7.67
N HIS A 8 -12.08 -1.10 7.11
CA HIS A 8 -13.01 0.03 7.29
C HIS A 8 -13.29 0.30 8.77
N SER A 9 -13.61 -0.74 9.55
CA SER A 9 -13.87 -0.57 10.99
C SER A 9 -12.66 -0.01 11.75
N TRP A 10 -11.44 -0.41 11.35
CA TRP A 10 -10.20 0.09 11.95
C TRP A 10 -9.97 1.56 11.61
N THR A 11 -10.17 1.95 10.35
CA THR A 11 -10.08 3.34 9.92
C THR A 11 -11.08 4.22 10.66
N VAL A 12 -12.33 3.77 10.81
CA VAL A 12 -13.36 4.49 11.57
C VAL A 12 -12.94 4.67 13.02
N ALA A 13 -12.43 3.62 13.67
CA ALA A 13 -11.91 3.71 15.04
C ALA A 13 -10.74 4.71 15.15
N ALA A 14 -9.86 4.74 14.15
CA ALA A 14 -8.74 5.66 14.10
C ALA A 14 -9.15 7.14 13.93
N GLY A 15 -10.24 7.41 13.22
CA GLY A 15 -10.86 8.74 13.16
C GLY A 15 -11.58 9.13 14.44
N ALA A 16 -12.19 8.16 15.13
CA ALA A 16 -12.91 8.40 16.38
C ALA A 16 -11.98 8.64 17.58
N ASP A 17 -10.79 8.02 17.58
CA ASP A 17 -9.76 8.19 18.61
C ASP A 17 -8.41 8.58 18.00
N PRO A 18 -8.17 9.88 17.73
CA PRO A 18 -6.90 10.35 17.17
C PRO A 18 -5.69 10.16 18.09
N SER A 19 -5.89 9.88 19.39
CA SER A 19 -4.80 9.59 20.33
C SER A 19 -4.13 8.26 20.00
N GLY A 20 -4.90 7.30 19.49
CA GLY A 20 -4.44 5.93 19.23
C GLY A 20 -4.52 4.98 20.41
N GLU A 21 -4.90 5.44 21.60
CA GLU A 21 -4.86 4.64 22.83
C GLU A 21 -5.79 3.43 22.75
N ASN A 22 -6.96 3.59 22.12
CA ASN A 22 -8.01 2.57 22.08
C ASN A 22 -8.38 2.13 20.67
N VAL A 23 -7.57 2.47 19.67
CA VAL A 23 -7.85 2.12 18.27
C VAL A 23 -7.70 0.62 18.05
N ARG A 24 -8.81 -0.05 17.75
CA ARG A 24 -8.85 -1.49 17.42
C ARG A 24 -9.78 -1.73 16.25
N ALA A 25 -9.39 -2.65 15.37
CA ALA A 25 -10.28 -3.14 14.32
C ALA A 25 -11.44 -3.93 14.96
N GLY A 26 -12.64 -3.77 14.40
CA GLY A 26 -13.78 -4.60 14.76
C GLY A 26 -13.59 -6.05 14.32
N THR A 27 -14.36 -6.96 14.92
CA THR A 27 -14.38 -8.38 14.57
C THR A 27 -15.47 -8.64 13.55
N PRO A 28 -15.13 -9.06 12.32
CA PRO A 28 -16.14 -9.35 11.31
C PRO A 28 -16.98 -10.57 11.68
N PRO A 29 -18.31 -10.55 11.47
CA PRO A 29 -19.16 -11.73 11.65
C PRO A 29 -18.74 -12.92 10.77
N ASP A 30 -19.05 -14.13 11.24
CA ASP A 30 -18.74 -15.36 10.51
C ASP A 30 -19.77 -15.74 9.46
N ASP A 31 -21.04 -15.48 9.75
CA ASP A 31 -22.14 -15.66 8.81
C ASP A 31 -22.03 -14.67 7.64
N TRP A 32 -22.35 -15.15 6.43
CA TRP A 32 -22.16 -14.37 5.21
C TRP A 32 -23.11 -13.17 5.11
N ASP A 33 -24.39 -13.34 5.44
CA ASP A 33 -25.38 -12.27 5.34
C ASP A 33 -25.13 -11.22 6.44
N ALA A 34 -24.77 -11.68 7.64
CA ALA A 34 -24.33 -10.79 8.72
C ALA A 34 -23.05 -10.02 8.36
N LEU A 35 -22.09 -10.67 7.68
CA LEU A 35 -20.86 -10.02 7.23
C LEU A 35 -21.14 -8.95 6.17
N LEU A 36 -22.06 -9.20 5.23
CA LEU A 36 -22.45 -8.23 4.21
C LEU A 36 -23.14 -7.01 4.82
N ALA A 37 -24.08 -7.22 5.75
CA ALA A 37 -24.73 -6.15 6.48
C ALA A 37 -23.72 -5.32 7.29
N TRP A 38 -22.78 -5.98 7.97
CA TRP A 38 -21.74 -5.31 8.74
C TRP A 38 -20.76 -4.54 7.83
N TRP A 39 -20.36 -5.10 6.70
CA TRP A 39 -19.52 -4.40 5.73
C TRP A 39 -20.17 -3.09 5.25
N GLU A 40 -21.47 -3.13 4.97
CA GLU A 40 -22.23 -1.95 4.55
C GLU A 40 -22.28 -0.88 5.64
N GLU A 41 -22.49 -1.29 6.90
CA GLU A 41 -22.41 -0.39 8.06
C GLU A 41 -21.03 0.27 8.18
N GLN A 42 -19.94 -0.51 8.07
CA GLN A 42 -18.58 0.03 8.15
C GLN A 42 -18.25 0.94 6.97
N ARG A 43 -18.78 0.64 5.77
CA ARG A 43 -18.63 1.47 4.58
C ARG A 43 -19.31 2.83 4.76
N GLU A 44 -20.53 2.87 5.28
CA GLU A 44 -21.23 4.13 5.53
C GLU A 44 -20.59 4.92 6.69
N ALA A 45 -20.12 4.24 7.74
CA ALA A 45 -19.36 4.89 8.82
C ALA A 45 -18.04 5.50 8.30
N LEU A 46 -17.33 4.80 7.41
CA LEU A 46 -16.13 5.32 6.76
C LEU A 46 -16.43 6.56 5.91
N ARG A 47 -17.51 6.53 5.12
CA ARG A 47 -17.94 7.69 4.32
C ARG A 47 -18.24 8.88 5.21
N LYS A 48 -18.91 8.65 6.34
CA LYS A 48 -19.18 9.69 7.35
C LYS A 48 -17.90 10.24 7.97
N MET A 49 -16.92 9.39 8.29
CA MET A 49 -15.62 9.86 8.79
C MET A 49 -14.97 10.83 7.79
N PHE A 50 -15.01 10.53 6.49
CA PHE A 50 -14.42 11.40 5.47
C PHE A 50 -15.08 12.78 5.37
N THR A 51 -16.32 12.96 5.86
CA THR A 51 -16.96 14.29 5.87
C THR A 51 -16.34 15.26 6.87
N ALA A 52 -15.49 14.79 7.79
CA ALA A 52 -14.74 15.66 8.70
C ALA A 52 -13.69 16.52 7.98
N GLY A 53 -13.36 16.19 6.73
CA GLY A 53 -12.37 16.90 5.92
C GLY A 53 -10.96 16.32 6.04
N PRO A 54 -10.08 16.58 5.05
CA PRO A 54 -8.77 15.93 4.95
C PRO A 54 -7.80 16.28 6.09
N ASP A 55 -7.96 17.45 6.71
CA ASP A 55 -7.09 17.94 7.79
C ASP A 55 -7.56 17.50 9.19
N ALA A 56 -8.73 16.87 9.30
CA ALA A 56 -9.23 16.39 10.58
C ALA A 56 -8.26 15.36 11.18
N PRO A 57 -7.94 15.43 12.49
CA PRO A 57 -7.04 14.48 13.12
C PRO A 57 -7.57 13.05 13.05
N ALA A 58 -6.68 12.10 12.78
CA ALA A 58 -6.98 10.67 12.85
C ALA A 58 -5.70 9.89 13.13
N TRP A 59 -5.77 8.91 14.02
CA TRP A 59 -4.59 8.15 14.39
C TRP A 59 -4.08 7.29 13.22
N LEU A 60 -2.76 7.16 13.07
CA LEU A 60 -2.12 6.28 12.08
C LEU A 60 -0.86 5.65 12.68
N SER A 61 -0.70 4.34 12.50
CA SER A 61 0.49 3.59 12.93
C SER A 61 1.63 3.60 11.90
N PHE A 62 1.40 4.15 10.71
CA PHE A 62 2.41 4.20 9.64
C PHE A 62 3.22 5.49 9.81
N GLY A 63 4.47 5.35 10.31
CA GLY A 63 5.26 6.44 10.90
C GLY A 63 5.53 7.67 10.03
N ASN A 64 5.37 7.58 8.71
CA ASN A 64 5.58 8.68 7.77
C ASN A 64 4.30 9.40 7.33
N TYR A 65 3.11 8.98 7.79
CA TYR A 65 1.87 9.69 7.50
C TYR A 65 1.61 10.82 8.49
N THR A 66 1.16 11.96 7.97
CA THR A 66 0.42 12.94 8.78
C THR A 66 -0.81 12.24 9.36
N ARG A 67 -1.00 12.33 10.67
CA ARG A 67 -2.11 11.69 11.40
C ARG A 67 -3.45 12.40 11.16
N THR A 68 -3.98 12.25 9.94
CA THR A 68 -5.21 12.92 9.48
C THR A 68 -6.14 11.99 8.71
N VAL A 69 -7.39 12.43 8.54
CA VAL A 69 -8.41 11.76 7.74
C VAL A 69 -8.00 11.69 6.25
N GLY A 70 -7.31 12.69 5.71
CA GLY A 70 -6.83 12.68 4.32
C GLY A 70 -5.82 11.57 4.05
N SER A 71 -4.93 11.31 5.00
CA SER A 71 -3.99 10.18 4.95
C SER A 71 -4.71 8.83 4.91
N TRP A 72 -5.77 8.67 5.71
CA TRP A 72 -6.63 7.49 5.64
C TRP A 72 -7.40 7.39 4.33
N ALA A 73 -7.87 8.51 3.78
CA ALA A 73 -8.56 8.52 2.49
C ALA A 73 -7.64 8.02 1.37
N ARG A 74 -6.37 8.48 1.33
CA ARG A 74 -5.34 7.96 0.42
C ARG A 74 -5.17 6.45 0.57
N ARG A 75 -4.95 5.98 1.82
CA ARG A 75 -4.76 4.54 2.08
C ARG A 75 -5.97 3.69 1.71
N GLN A 76 -7.18 4.17 2.00
CA GLN A 76 -8.43 3.48 1.66
C GLN A 76 -8.66 3.40 0.15
N ALA A 77 -8.22 4.41 -0.62
CA ALA A 77 -8.28 4.37 -2.07
C ALA A 77 -7.39 3.26 -2.64
N HIS A 78 -6.15 3.13 -2.18
CA HIS A 78 -5.24 2.06 -2.59
C HIS A 78 -5.69 0.68 -2.13
N GLU A 79 -6.21 0.56 -0.90
CA GLU A 79 -6.79 -0.69 -0.40
C GLU A 79 -7.96 -1.17 -1.28
N ALA A 80 -8.86 -0.25 -1.66
CA ALA A 80 -9.97 -0.56 -2.55
C ALA A 80 -9.49 -0.91 -3.97
N ALA A 81 -8.47 -0.22 -4.48
CA ALA A 81 -7.90 -0.46 -5.80
C ALA A 81 -7.27 -1.85 -5.91
N ILE A 82 -6.41 -2.23 -4.97
CA ILE A 82 -5.76 -3.56 -4.95
C ILE A 82 -6.80 -4.67 -4.81
N HIS A 83 -7.79 -4.52 -3.93
CA HIS A 83 -8.81 -5.55 -3.80
C HIS A 83 -9.83 -5.58 -4.93
N ARG A 84 -9.96 -4.50 -5.70
CA ARG A 84 -10.68 -4.55 -6.97
C ARG A 84 -9.93 -5.42 -7.98
N ILE A 85 -8.60 -5.29 -8.08
CA ILE A 85 -7.78 -6.19 -8.92
C ILE A 85 -8.02 -7.65 -8.50
N ASP A 86 -7.94 -7.95 -7.20
CA ASP A 86 -8.16 -9.30 -6.66
C ASP A 86 -9.53 -9.86 -7.07
N ALA A 87 -10.58 -9.05 -6.93
CA ALA A 87 -11.93 -9.45 -7.27
C ALA A 87 -12.12 -9.69 -8.79
N GLU A 88 -11.52 -8.86 -9.64
CA GLU A 88 -11.58 -9.03 -11.09
C GLU A 88 -10.81 -10.27 -11.55
N LEU A 89 -9.60 -10.50 -11.02
CA LEU A 89 -8.79 -11.69 -11.32
C LEU A 89 -9.50 -12.99 -10.89
N ALA A 90 -10.13 -12.99 -9.71
CA ALA A 90 -10.88 -14.16 -9.22
C ALA A 90 -12.08 -14.53 -10.13
N ARG A 91 -12.58 -13.58 -10.91
CA ARG A 91 -13.64 -13.80 -11.92
C ARG A 91 -13.10 -14.21 -13.30
N GLY A 92 -11.78 -14.42 -13.43
CA GLY A 92 -11.11 -14.66 -14.71
C GLY A 92 -11.00 -13.40 -15.58
N GLY A 93 -11.25 -12.22 -15.01
CA GLY A 93 -11.03 -10.93 -15.67
C GLY A 93 -9.63 -10.38 -15.38
N GLY A 94 -9.48 -9.06 -15.53
CA GLY A 94 -8.21 -8.36 -15.33
C GLY A 94 -8.08 -7.10 -16.19
N THR A 95 -9.20 -6.40 -16.42
CA THR A 95 -9.26 -5.29 -17.39
C THR A 95 -9.13 -3.93 -16.73
N VAL A 96 -9.27 -3.83 -15.40
CA VAL A 96 -9.02 -2.55 -14.71
C VAL A 96 -7.61 -2.09 -15.01
N GLN A 97 -7.47 -0.83 -15.37
CA GLN A 97 -6.22 -0.09 -15.41
C GLN A 97 -6.42 1.17 -14.57
N PHE A 98 -5.39 1.53 -13.79
CA PHE A 98 -5.43 2.75 -12.99
C PHE A 98 -4.79 3.91 -13.74
N ASP A 99 -5.26 5.12 -13.41
CA ASP A 99 -4.64 6.36 -13.88
C ASP A 99 -3.15 6.40 -13.47
N PRO A 100 -2.23 6.83 -14.36
CA PRO A 100 -0.80 6.80 -14.05
C PRO A 100 -0.41 7.61 -12.81
N ALA A 101 -1.07 8.74 -12.53
CA ALA A 101 -0.79 9.53 -11.33
C ALA A 101 -1.26 8.81 -10.06
N PHE A 102 -2.43 8.16 -10.11
CA PHE A 102 -2.91 7.32 -9.01
C PHE A 102 -1.97 6.13 -8.75
N ALA A 103 -1.55 5.42 -9.80
CA ALA A 103 -0.64 4.30 -9.68
C ALA A 103 0.73 4.73 -9.14
N GLY A 104 1.26 5.86 -9.62
CA GLY A 104 2.47 6.49 -9.09
C GLY A 104 2.37 6.84 -7.59
N ASP A 105 1.23 7.38 -7.15
CA ASP A 105 0.97 7.65 -5.73
C ASP A 105 0.92 6.37 -4.88
N GLY A 106 0.42 5.27 -5.44
CA GLY A 106 0.37 3.96 -4.76
C GLY A 106 1.70 3.23 -4.70
N ILE A 107 2.59 3.44 -5.70
CA ILE A 107 3.99 3.00 -5.64
C ILE A 107 4.70 3.75 -4.51
N ASP A 108 4.51 5.08 -4.46
CA ASP A 108 5.06 5.94 -3.41
C ASP A 108 4.58 5.53 -2.01
N GLU A 109 3.27 5.28 -1.83
CA GLU A 109 2.71 4.80 -0.56
C GLU A 109 3.40 3.51 -0.09
N LEU A 110 3.54 2.52 -0.99
CA LEU A 110 4.14 1.25 -0.61
C LEU A 110 5.62 1.42 -0.26
N LEU A 111 6.39 2.01 -1.18
CA LEU A 111 7.85 2.10 -1.11
C LEU A 111 8.35 3.08 -0.06
N ALA A 112 7.60 4.14 0.27
CA ALA A 112 7.99 5.11 1.28
C ALA A 112 7.42 4.81 2.67
N MET A 113 6.37 3.97 2.76
CA MET A 113 5.58 3.91 4.00
C MET A 113 5.24 2.51 4.49
N LEU A 114 4.70 1.63 3.64
CA LEU A 114 4.20 0.35 4.13
C LEU A 114 5.30 -0.69 4.35
N VAL A 115 6.32 -0.71 3.51
CA VAL A 115 7.45 -1.64 3.67
C VAL A 115 8.12 -1.44 5.03
N TRP A 116 8.38 -0.19 5.40
CA TRP A 116 9.15 0.22 6.58
C TRP A 116 8.52 -0.17 7.92
N GLY A 117 7.22 0.11 8.08
CA GLY A 117 6.55 0.05 9.38
C GLY A 117 5.97 -1.31 9.75
N ARG A 118 6.07 -2.32 8.89
CA ARG A 118 5.26 -3.56 9.01
C ARG A 118 6.01 -4.82 9.43
N ARG A 119 7.34 -4.82 9.49
CA ARG A 119 8.11 -6.02 9.84
C ARG A 119 9.31 -5.73 10.73
N ASP A 120 9.66 -6.74 11.50
CA ASP A 120 10.99 -6.85 12.08
C ASP A 120 11.99 -7.13 10.95
N TRP A 121 12.91 -6.19 10.75
CA TRP A 121 13.93 -6.25 9.71
C TRP A 121 15.18 -7.03 10.14
N SER A 122 15.31 -7.37 11.42
CA SER A 122 16.52 -7.96 12.00
C SER A 122 16.94 -9.30 11.36
N ALA A 123 15.97 -10.08 10.87
CA ALA A 123 16.20 -11.39 10.26
C ALA A 123 16.52 -11.34 8.76
N PHE A 124 16.48 -10.17 8.11
CA PHE A 124 16.74 -10.07 6.68
C PHE A 124 18.23 -9.87 6.38
N ALA A 125 18.74 -10.65 5.43
CA ALA A 125 20.13 -10.62 4.99
C ALA A 125 20.36 -9.88 3.66
N ALA A 126 19.30 -9.36 3.03
CA ALA A 126 19.41 -8.69 1.73
C ALA A 126 20.29 -7.43 1.82
N ASP A 127 21.27 -7.34 0.92
CA ASP A 127 22.14 -6.20 0.70
C ASP A 127 22.17 -5.93 -0.79
N GLY A 128 21.79 -4.72 -1.20
CA GLY A 128 21.73 -4.37 -2.61
C GLY A 128 20.96 -3.07 -2.85
N THR A 129 20.74 -2.77 -4.12
CA THR A 129 20.05 -1.58 -4.59
C THR A 129 18.92 -1.97 -5.53
N VAL A 130 17.76 -1.34 -5.35
CA VAL A 130 16.55 -1.57 -6.14
C VAL A 130 16.17 -0.27 -6.82
N LEU A 131 16.03 -0.30 -8.14
CA LEU A 131 15.42 0.77 -8.91
C LEU A 131 13.98 0.40 -9.26
N VAL A 132 13.06 1.32 -9.03
CA VAL A 132 11.67 1.22 -9.49
C VAL A 132 11.42 2.40 -10.43
N HIS A 133 10.97 2.13 -11.65
CA HIS A 133 10.81 3.13 -12.70
C HIS A 133 9.42 3.05 -13.33
N ALA A 134 8.60 4.09 -13.14
CA ALA A 134 7.35 4.27 -13.85
C ALA A 134 7.57 5.21 -15.05
N GLU A 135 7.70 4.62 -16.23
CA GLU A 135 8.17 5.27 -17.46
C GLU A 135 7.21 6.36 -17.97
N ASP A 136 5.91 6.08 -17.96
CA ASP A 136 4.85 6.93 -18.49
C ASP A 136 4.61 8.20 -17.65
N ILE A 137 5.13 8.23 -16.42
CA ILE A 137 5.15 9.41 -15.55
C ILE A 137 6.58 9.92 -15.26
N GLY A 138 7.60 9.30 -15.86
CA GLY A 138 9.02 9.67 -15.70
C GLY A 138 9.50 9.66 -14.26
N ARG A 139 8.95 8.78 -13.40
CA ARG A 139 9.24 8.77 -11.95
C ARG A 139 10.09 7.57 -11.57
N LEU A 140 11.11 7.84 -10.76
CA LEU A 140 12.07 6.87 -10.26
C LEU A 140 12.04 6.82 -8.73
N TRP A 141 12.16 5.61 -8.17
CA TRP A 141 12.41 5.39 -6.76
C TRP A 141 13.61 4.47 -6.61
N THR A 142 14.61 4.90 -5.83
CA THR A 142 15.76 4.07 -5.51
C THR A 142 15.68 3.61 -4.07
N LEU A 143 15.84 2.31 -3.82
CA LEU A 143 15.93 1.76 -2.48
C LEU A 143 17.30 1.13 -2.25
N ARG A 144 17.88 1.39 -1.08
CA ARG A 144 19.06 0.70 -0.55
C ARG A 144 18.63 -0.34 0.48
N LEU A 145 18.92 -1.59 0.22
CA LEU A 145 18.73 -2.69 1.17
C LEU A 145 20.01 -2.85 1.99
N LEU A 146 19.85 -3.00 3.30
CA LEU A 146 20.95 -3.24 4.22
C LEU A 146 20.55 -4.38 5.17
N PRO A 147 21.45 -5.35 5.44
CA PRO A 147 21.15 -6.45 6.35
C PRO A 147 20.69 -5.95 7.72
N GLY A 148 19.62 -6.56 8.23
CA GLY A 148 19.05 -6.25 9.55
C GLY A 148 18.34 -4.89 9.65
N LYS A 149 18.16 -4.15 8.55
CA LYS A 149 17.61 -2.78 8.56
C LYS A 149 16.46 -2.64 7.58
N ALA A 150 15.55 -1.70 7.88
CA ALA A 150 14.55 -1.30 6.91
C ALA A 150 15.22 -0.74 5.64
N PRO A 151 14.68 -1.05 4.44
CA PRO A 151 15.11 -0.48 3.16
C PRO A 151 15.17 1.03 3.25
N ARG A 152 16.11 1.72 2.60
CA ARG A 152 16.17 3.19 2.59
C ARG A 152 15.86 3.75 1.22
N LEU A 153 14.94 4.71 1.11
CA LEU A 153 14.87 5.54 -0.10
C LEU A 153 16.20 6.32 -0.21
N ALA A 154 16.87 6.18 -1.34
CA ALA A 154 18.14 6.85 -1.63
C ALA A 154 17.91 8.07 -2.51
N ASP A 155 18.77 9.09 -2.36
CA ASP A 155 18.75 10.26 -3.21
C ASP A 155 19.13 9.88 -4.64
N THR A 156 18.36 10.34 -5.62
CA THR A 156 18.48 10.00 -7.04
C THR A 156 19.66 10.69 -7.76
N GLU A 157 20.51 11.42 -7.04
CA GLU A 157 21.52 12.32 -7.63
C GLU A 157 22.86 11.65 -8.01
N GLN A 158 23.01 10.33 -7.84
CA GLN A 158 24.24 9.63 -8.24
C GLN A 158 23.99 8.57 -9.29
N PRO A 159 24.85 8.44 -10.33
CA PRO A 159 24.83 7.28 -11.21
C PRO A 159 25.17 6.05 -10.38
N PHE A 160 24.19 5.18 -10.18
CA PHE A 160 24.36 3.86 -9.59
C PHE A 160 23.82 2.84 -10.59
N GLU A 161 24.57 1.76 -10.82
CA GLU A 161 24.03 0.59 -11.51
C GLU A 161 23.19 -0.17 -10.47
N PRO A 162 21.86 -0.25 -10.61
CA PRO A 162 21.02 -0.98 -9.67
C PRO A 162 21.31 -2.48 -9.76
N ASP A 163 21.32 -3.16 -8.62
CA ASP A 163 21.40 -4.62 -8.59
C ASP A 163 20.13 -5.28 -9.14
N VAL A 164 18.98 -4.59 -9.01
CA VAL A 164 17.71 -4.97 -9.66
C VAL A 164 16.89 -3.74 -10.05
N THR A 165 16.23 -3.83 -11.21
CA THR A 165 15.30 -2.83 -11.73
C THR A 165 13.92 -3.45 -11.94
N VAL A 166 12.88 -2.72 -11.52
CA VAL A 166 11.47 -2.96 -11.86
C VAL A 166 10.98 -1.78 -12.69
N GLU A 167 10.55 -2.00 -13.93
CA GLU A 167 10.18 -0.91 -14.84
C GLU A 167 8.97 -1.22 -15.73
N GLY A 168 8.33 -0.16 -16.21
CA GLY A 168 7.19 -0.21 -17.13
C GLY A 168 6.23 0.96 -16.91
N SER A 169 4.98 0.82 -17.35
CA SER A 169 3.94 1.80 -17.03
C SER A 169 3.67 1.87 -15.52
N ALA A 170 3.18 3.01 -15.03
CA ALA A 170 2.86 3.19 -13.63
C ALA A 170 1.88 2.12 -13.10
N ASP A 171 0.86 1.74 -13.88
CA ASP A 171 -0.08 0.66 -13.51
C ASP A 171 0.62 -0.70 -13.41
N ALA A 172 1.51 -1.03 -14.35
CA ALA A 172 2.26 -2.28 -14.33
C ALA A 172 3.18 -2.33 -13.10
N VAL A 173 3.95 -1.26 -12.86
CA VAL A 173 4.85 -1.18 -11.72
C VAL A 173 4.07 -1.21 -10.41
N TYR A 174 2.96 -0.47 -10.31
CA TYR A 174 2.06 -0.50 -9.15
C TYR A 174 1.57 -1.91 -8.84
N ARG A 175 1.10 -2.66 -9.84
CA ARG A 175 0.73 -4.07 -9.64
C ARG A 175 1.90 -4.92 -9.17
N ALA A 176 3.07 -4.75 -9.78
CA ALA A 176 4.26 -5.55 -9.47
C ALA A 176 4.68 -5.36 -8.01
N VAL A 177 4.81 -4.11 -7.54
CA VAL A 177 5.23 -3.81 -6.17
C VAL A 177 4.18 -4.26 -5.13
N TRP A 178 2.89 -4.23 -5.51
CA TRP A 178 1.79 -4.79 -4.72
C TRP A 178 1.53 -6.30 -4.93
N ARG A 179 2.48 -7.03 -5.53
CA ARG A 179 2.42 -8.49 -5.76
C ARG A 179 1.20 -8.99 -6.54
N ARG A 180 0.72 -8.23 -7.51
CA ARG A 180 -0.34 -8.65 -8.44
C ARG A 180 0.24 -8.98 -9.81
N PRO A 181 -0.43 -9.84 -10.61
CA PRO A 181 -0.06 -10.07 -12.00
C PRO A 181 0.19 -8.74 -12.72
N SER A 182 1.34 -8.65 -13.39
CA SER A 182 1.85 -7.41 -13.94
C SER A 182 2.60 -7.66 -15.24
N ALA A 183 2.63 -6.63 -16.10
CA ALA A 183 3.45 -6.56 -17.31
C ALA A 183 4.78 -5.82 -17.08
N ALA A 184 5.11 -5.44 -15.85
CA ALA A 184 6.37 -4.78 -15.53
C ALA A 184 7.55 -5.71 -15.81
N SER A 185 8.63 -5.16 -16.35
CA SER A 185 9.89 -5.85 -16.54
C SER A 185 10.67 -5.88 -15.22
N VAL A 186 11.36 -6.99 -14.96
CA VAL A 186 12.30 -7.13 -13.85
C VAL A 186 13.63 -7.61 -14.40
N THR A 187 14.68 -6.81 -14.18
CA THR A 187 16.05 -7.08 -14.68
C THR A 187 17.03 -7.03 -13.52
N GLY A 188 17.99 -7.96 -13.46
CA GLY A 188 18.97 -8.07 -12.37
C GLY A 188 18.61 -9.14 -11.35
N ASP A 189 19.01 -8.94 -10.09
CA ASP A 189 18.77 -9.91 -9.00
C ASP A 189 17.36 -9.76 -8.38
N ALA A 190 16.39 -10.49 -8.94
CA ALA A 190 15.01 -10.48 -8.48
C ALA A 190 14.83 -10.91 -7.00
N ALA A 191 15.79 -11.62 -6.39
CA ALA A 191 15.70 -12.01 -4.98
C ALA A 191 15.68 -10.79 -4.05
N LEU A 192 16.26 -9.66 -4.47
CA LEU A 192 16.23 -8.40 -3.74
C LEU A 192 14.84 -7.78 -3.63
N LEU A 193 13.84 -8.24 -4.40
CA LEU A 193 12.46 -7.77 -4.32
C LEU A 193 11.63 -8.50 -3.25
N GLU A 194 12.04 -9.71 -2.82
CA GLU A 194 11.29 -10.47 -1.82
C GLU A 194 11.04 -9.72 -0.51
N PRO A 195 12.02 -8.96 0.05
CA PRO A 195 11.81 -8.19 1.26
C PRO A 195 10.85 -7.02 1.11
N LEU A 196 10.73 -6.47 -0.11
CA LEU A 196 9.96 -5.27 -0.41
C LEU A 196 8.48 -5.54 -0.66
N ALA A 197 8.10 -6.80 -0.69
CA ALA A 197 6.79 -7.17 -1.12
C ALA A 197 5.66 -6.79 -0.17
N ALA A 198 4.58 -6.30 -0.76
CA ALA A 198 3.30 -6.18 -0.10
C ALA A 198 2.73 -7.55 0.30
N PRO A 199 1.92 -7.62 1.37
CA PRO A 199 1.13 -8.82 1.71
C PRO A 199 0.03 -9.14 0.68
#